data_AF-X1JH06-F1
#
_entry.id   AF-X1JH06-F1
#
_cell.length_a   1.000
_cell.length_b   1.000
_cell.length_c   1.000
_cell.angle_alpha   90.00
_cell.angle_beta   90.00
_cell.angle_gamma   90.00
#
_symmetry.space_group_name_H-M   'P 1'
#
loop_
_entity.id
_entity.type
_entity.pdbx_description
1 polymer ?
#
loop_
_entity_poly.entity_id
_entity_poly.type
_entity_poly.pdbx_seq_one_letter_code
_entity_poly.pdbx_strand_id
1 'polypeptide(L)'
;MKKRSIQQEIDAKGKAKLEFLLSKWVVNEQTNDFGIDYEVRIAEKLDLRDREVSHISFYIQLKSTENKKKERCEDFSIADLIFFASQSLPVVFFRYYDGNEKIHWEIFQDHIFNVLETEKPNWRNDKFHRIYASNELNDLRELKDRVIFVQKQIYRRFLLSLSICEGIHFSKNKLKELVNYKKRSIEE
;
A
#
# COMPACT_ATOMS: atom_id res chain seq x y z
N MET A 1 -33.18 5.17 -21.38
CA MET A 1 -31.98 4.41 -20.97
C MET A 1 -30.87 5.40 -20.63
N LYS A 2 -30.30 5.36 -19.41
CA LYS A 2 -29.10 6.16 -19.09
C LYS A 2 -27.91 5.57 -19.87
N LYS A 3 -27.31 6.36 -20.77
CA LYS A 3 -26.08 5.95 -21.47
C LYS A 3 -24.93 5.94 -20.45
N ARG A 4 -24.14 4.87 -20.46
CA ARG A 4 -22.89 4.77 -19.68
C ARG A 4 -21.92 5.82 -20.22
N SER A 5 -21.22 6.54 -19.35
CA SER A 5 -20.19 7.50 -19.81
C SER A 5 -18.95 6.75 -20.29
N ILE A 6 -18.19 7.33 -21.21
CA ILE A 6 -16.92 6.76 -21.71
C ILE A 6 -15.97 6.46 -20.54
N GLN A 7 -15.89 7.36 -19.55
CA GLN A 7 -15.08 7.15 -18.36
C GLN A 7 -15.52 5.92 -17.54
N GLN A 8 -16.84 5.68 -17.40
CA GLN A 8 -17.33 4.48 -16.70
C GLN A 8 -16.96 3.19 -17.42
N GLU A 9 -16.83 3.21 -18.75
CA GLU A 9 -16.36 2.07 -19.53
C GLU A 9 -14.87 1.83 -19.30
N ILE A 10 -14.06 2.90 -19.35
CA ILE A 10 -12.61 2.86 -19.09
C ILE A 10 -12.31 2.38 -17.66
N ASP A 11 -13.07 2.85 -16.68
CA ASP A 11 -12.94 2.41 -15.29
C ASP A 11 -13.27 0.92 -15.17
N ALA A 12 -14.33 0.45 -15.84
CA ALA A 12 -14.70 -0.97 -15.85
C ALA A 12 -13.63 -1.86 -16.50
N LYS A 13 -13.03 -1.42 -17.62
CA LYS A 13 -11.89 -2.12 -18.26
C LYS A 13 -10.69 -2.20 -17.32
N GLY A 14 -10.35 -1.09 -16.67
CA GLY A 14 -9.24 -1.05 -15.71
C GLY A 14 -9.45 -2.01 -14.53
N LYS A 15 -10.66 -2.03 -13.95
CA LYS A 15 -11.02 -2.98 -12.88
C LYS A 15 -10.86 -4.43 -13.33
N ALA A 16 -11.46 -4.79 -14.46
CA ALA A 16 -11.38 -6.14 -15.00
C ALA A 16 -9.93 -6.57 -15.30
N LYS A 17 -9.11 -5.67 -15.87
CA LYS A 17 -7.70 -5.94 -16.13
C LYS A 17 -6.90 -6.16 -14.84
N LEU A 18 -7.13 -5.33 -13.83
CA LEU A 18 -6.46 -5.45 -12.54
C LEU A 18 -6.81 -6.78 -11.85
N GLU A 19 -8.10 -7.11 -11.77
CA GLU A 19 -8.57 -8.37 -11.17
C GLU A 19 -8.00 -9.60 -11.89
N PHE A 20 -7.91 -9.56 -13.23
CA PHE A 20 -7.27 -10.59 -14.02
C PHE A 20 -5.78 -10.75 -13.67
N LEU A 21 -5.03 -9.65 -13.63
CA LEU A 21 -3.60 -9.67 -13.31
C LEU A 21 -3.35 -10.14 -11.87
N LEU A 22 -4.23 -9.79 -10.93
CA LEU A 22 -4.14 -10.18 -9.53
C LEU A 22 -4.85 -11.50 -9.19
N SER A 23 -5.33 -12.26 -10.17
CA SER A 23 -6.10 -13.52 -9.99
C SER A 23 -5.39 -14.62 -9.19
N LYS A 24 -4.08 -14.47 -8.96
CA LYS A 24 -3.32 -15.37 -8.08
C LYS A 24 -3.55 -15.08 -6.58
N TRP A 25 -4.05 -13.90 -6.26
CA TRP A 25 -4.29 -13.40 -4.91
C TRP A 25 -5.78 -13.26 -4.63
N VAL A 26 -6.13 -13.01 -3.35
CA VAL A 26 -7.52 -12.74 -2.96
C VAL A 26 -7.74 -11.24 -3.06
N VAL A 27 -8.64 -10.83 -3.96
CA VAL A 27 -8.97 -9.42 -4.22
C VAL A 27 -10.39 -9.17 -3.72
N ASN A 28 -10.53 -8.30 -2.72
CA ASN A 28 -11.82 -7.90 -2.16
C ASN A 28 -12.10 -6.44 -2.53
N GLU A 29 -13.18 -6.18 -3.26
CA GLU A 29 -13.61 -4.81 -3.54
C GLU A 29 -14.09 -4.13 -2.25
N GLN A 30 -13.59 -2.94 -1.99
CA GLN A 30 -14.02 -2.11 -0.87
C GLN A 30 -15.09 -1.15 -1.38
N THR A 31 -16.27 -1.22 -0.78
CA THR A 31 -17.33 -0.27 -1.06
C THR A 31 -17.26 0.84 -0.01
N ASN A 32 -16.97 2.07 -0.45
CA ASN A 32 -17.08 3.33 0.30
C ASN A 32 -15.88 3.81 1.15
N ASP A 33 -14.64 3.35 0.89
CA ASP A 33 -13.47 3.64 1.74
C ASP A 33 -12.59 4.82 1.29
N PHE A 34 -13.16 6.03 1.13
CA PHE A 34 -12.40 7.28 0.96
C PHE A 34 -11.28 7.21 -0.12
N GLY A 35 -11.54 6.49 -1.21
CA GLY A 35 -10.58 6.30 -2.32
C GLY A 35 -9.91 4.92 -2.37
N ILE A 36 -10.00 4.09 -1.33
CA ILE A 36 -9.56 2.69 -1.44
C ILE A 36 -10.60 1.90 -2.22
N ASP A 37 -10.15 1.28 -3.32
CA ASP A 37 -10.99 0.48 -4.21
C ASP A 37 -10.95 -1.01 -3.86
N TYR A 38 -9.79 -1.53 -3.39
CA TYR A 38 -9.64 -2.94 -3.04
C TYR A 38 -8.75 -3.15 -1.82
N GLU A 39 -9.00 -4.25 -1.09
CA GLU A 39 -8.05 -4.91 -0.21
C GLU A 39 -7.58 -6.20 -0.89
N VAL A 40 -6.27 -6.39 -0.96
CA VAL A 40 -5.67 -7.58 -1.57
C VAL A 40 -4.88 -8.35 -0.52
N ARG A 41 -5.12 -9.65 -0.43
CA ARG A 41 -4.36 -10.58 0.40
C ARG A 41 -3.51 -11.48 -0.47
N ILE A 42 -2.20 -11.44 -0.25
CA ILE A 42 -1.24 -12.23 -1.02
C ILE A 42 -1.42 -13.69 -0.64
N ALA A 43 -1.76 -14.52 -1.63
CA ALA A 43 -1.83 -15.97 -1.45
C ALA A 43 -0.53 -16.62 -1.97
N GLU A 44 0.06 -17.50 -1.17
CA GLU A 44 1.21 -18.31 -1.55
C GLU A 44 0.74 -19.72 -1.92
N LYS A 45 1.34 -20.29 -2.97
CA LYS A 45 1.11 -21.71 -3.30
C LYS A 45 1.86 -22.56 -2.29
N LEU A 46 1.13 -23.34 -1.50
CA LEU A 46 1.72 -24.41 -0.70
C LEU A 46 1.88 -25.68 -1.54
N ASP A 47 0.91 -26.00 -2.39
CA ASP A 47 0.93 -27.19 -3.27
C ASP A 47 0.06 -27.02 -4.53
N LEU A 48 -0.05 -28.06 -5.38
CA LEU A 48 -0.83 -28.03 -6.64
C LEU A 48 -2.33 -27.74 -6.46
N ARG A 49 -2.89 -27.96 -5.26
CA ARG A 49 -4.32 -27.82 -4.97
C ARG A 49 -4.67 -26.76 -3.92
N ASP A 50 -3.73 -26.42 -3.02
CA ASP A 50 -3.99 -25.53 -1.89
C ASP A 50 -3.11 -24.26 -1.94
N ARG A 51 -3.75 -23.11 -1.69
CA ARG A 51 -3.08 -21.82 -1.51
C ARG A 51 -3.23 -21.40 -0.05
N GLU A 52 -2.14 -21.10 0.63
CA GLU A 52 -2.20 -20.42 1.93
C GLU A 52 -2.39 -18.92 1.70
N VAL A 53 -3.33 -18.32 2.40
CA VAL A 53 -3.42 -16.86 2.43
C VAL A 53 -2.35 -16.38 3.40
N SER A 54 -1.34 -15.70 2.88
CA SER A 54 -0.31 -15.10 3.74
C SER A 54 -0.92 -13.97 4.57
N HIS A 55 -0.26 -13.61 5.68
CA HIS A 55 -0.63 -12.44 6.47
C HIS A 55 -0.27 -11.11 5.79
N ILE A 56 0.22 -11.13 4.55
CA ILE A 56 0.62 -9.94 3.81
C ILE A 56 -0.59 -9.45 3.00
N SER A 57 -1.02 -8.23 3.34
CA SER A 57 -2.13 -7.56 2.69
C SER A 57 -1.74 -6.13 2.32
N PHE A 58 -2.41 -5.59 1.30
CA PHE A 58 -2.26 -4.20 0.89
C PHE A 58 -3.57 -3.65 0.33
N TYR A 59 -3.71 -2.33 0.35
CA TYR A 59 -4.84 -1.62 -0.26
C TYR A 59 -4.49 -1.15 -1.66
N ILE A 60 -5.52 -0.97 -2.49
CA ILE A 60 -5.40 -0.46 -3.85
C ILE A 60 -6.24 0.79 -4.01
N GLN A 61 -5.66 1.81 -4.64
CA GLN A 61 -6.39 2.85 -5.37
C GLN A 61 -6.10 2.67 -6.85
N LEU A 62 -7.13 2.36 -7.64
CA LEU A 62 -7.08 2.27 -9.09
C LEU A 62 -7.61 3.57 -9.71
N LYS A 63 -6.87 4.13 -10.67
CA LYS A 63 -7.36 5.20 -11.56
C LYS A 63 -7.15 4.80 -13.01
N SER A 64 -8.16 5.02 -13.85
CA SER A 64 -8.10 4.69 -15.27
C SER A 64 -8.12 5.95 -16.14
N THR A 65 -7.45 5.94 -17.29
CA THR A 65 -7.47 7.06 -18.24
C THR A 65 -7.29 6.62 -19.69
N GLU A 66 -7.85 7.39 -20.61
CA GLU A 66 -7.54 7.35 -22.05
C GLU A 66 -6.55 8.46 -22.47
N ASN A 67 -6.20 9.36 -21.57
CA ASN A 67 -5.30 10.47 -21.87
C ASN A 67 -3.83 10.03 -21.78
N LYS A 68 -3.15 9.96 -22.92
CA LYS A 68 -1.74 9.58 -23.01
C LYS A 68 -0.81 10.40 -22.10
N LYS A 69 -1.11 11.70 -21.90
CA LYS A 69 -0.29 12.56 -21.02
C LYS A 69 -0.41 12.18 -19.54
N LYS A 70 -1.46 11.43 -19.18
CA LYS A 70 -1.73 10.92 -17.82
C LYS A 70 -1.54 9.40 -17.72
N GLU A 71 -0.93 8.76 -18.71
CA GLU A 71 -0.71 7.30 -18.76
C GLU A 71 -0.07 6.75 -17.47
N ARG A 72 0.84 7.52 -16.87
CA ARG A 72 1.60 7.11 -15.69
C ARG A 72 1.42 8.01 -14.49
N CYS A 73 0.47 8.95 -14.50
CA CYS A 73 0.36 9.89 -13.39
C CYS A 73 -1.07 10.28 -13.07
N GLU A 74 -1.25 10.70 -11.82
CA GLU A 74 -2.46 11.34 -11.33
C GLU A 74 -2.09 12.38 -10.27
N ASP A 75 -2.90 13.43 -10.21
CA ASP A 75 -2.79 14.46 -9.18
C ASP A 75 -3.65 14.03 -7.98
N PHE A 76 -3.03 13.87 -6.81
CA PHE A 76 -3.72 13.53 -5.57
C PHE A 76 -3.79 14.74 -4.66
N SER A 77 -4.90 14.88 -3.93
CA SER A 77 -4.96 15.90 -2.88
C SER A 77 -4.00 15.54 -1.75
N ILE A 78 -3.43 16.54 -1.08
CA ILE A 78 -2.58 16.27 0.08
C ILE A 78 -3.36 15.58 1.21
N ALA A 79 -4.66 15.83 1.33
CA ALA A 79 -5.52 15.14 2.29
C ALA A 79 -5.56 13.63 2.01
N ASP A 80 -5.72 13.21 0.75
CA ASP A 80 -5.70 11.79 0.37
C ASP A 80 -4.33 11.18 0.64
N LEU A 81 -3.24 11.89 0.31
CA LEU A 81 -1.88 11.39 0.56
C LEU A 81 -1.58 11.22 2.05
N ILE A 82 -2.06 12.14 2.91
CA ILE A 82 -1.97 12.01 4.36
C ILE A 82 -2.80 10.81 4.83
N PHE A 83 -4.01 10.62 4.29
CA PHE A 83 -4.85 9.47 4.59
C PHE A 83 -4.18 8.15 4.19
N PHE A 84 -3.55 8.07 3.01
CA PHE A 84 -2.82 6.88 2.59
C PHE A 84 -1.55 6.64 3.44
N ALA A 85 -0.84 7.70 3.82
CA ALA A 85 0.34 7.60 4.69
C ALA A 85 0.02 7.07 6.09
N SER A 86 -1.19 7.31 6.60
CA SER A 86 -1.62 6.86 7.93
C SER A 86 -2.15 5.43 7.96
N GLN A 87 -2.33 4.79 6.81
CA GLN A 87 -2.79 3.40 6.76
C GLN A 87 -1.75 2.44 7.33
N SER A 88 -2.23 1.43 8.07
CA SER A 88 -1.40 0.37 8.64
C SER A 88 -0.91 -0.66 7.61
N LEU A 89 -1.57 -0.72 6.45
CA LEU A 89 -1.20 -1.53 5.31
C LEU A 89 -0.67 -0.64 4.18
N PRO A 90 0.28 -1.13 3.36
CA PRO A 90 0.71 -0.42 2.15
C PRO A 90 -0.49 -0.11 1.26
N VAL A 91 -0.55 1.11 0.71
CA VAL A 91 -1.55 1.51 -0.29
C VAL A 91 -0.82 1.63 -1.62
N VAL A 92 -1.26 0.85 -2.60
CA VAL A 92 -0.68 0.80 -3.94
C VAL A 92 -1.57 1.59 -4.89
N PHE A 93 -0.98 2.59 -5.52
CA PHE A 93 -1.58 3.31 -6.63
C PHE A 93 -1.42 2.47 -7.89
N PHE A 94 -2.53 2.11 -8.52
CA PHE A 94 -2.55 1.50 -9.85
C PHE A 94 -3.11 2.48 -10.87
N ARG A 95 -2.41 2.58 -12.00
CA ARG A 95 -2.79 3.42 -13.13
C ARG A 95 -3.00 2.59 -14.37
N TYR A 96 -4.26 2.45 -14.79
CA TYR A 96 -4.61 1.83 -16.06
C TYR A 96 -4.68 2.87 -17.18
N TYR A 97 -4.08 2.54 -18.33
CA TYR A 97 -4.15 3.34 -19.54
C TYR A 97 -4.84 2.57 -20.67
N ASP A 98 -5.98 3.07 -21.15
CA ASP A 98 -6.80 2.37 -22.15
C ASP A 98 -6.10 2.27 -23.51
N GLY A 99 -5.22 3.22 -23.85
CA GLY A 99 -4.57 3.28 -25.16
C GLY A 99 -3.58 2.14 -25.44
N ASN A 100 -3.10 1.43 -24.42
CA ASN A 100 -2.24 0.26 -24.56
C ASN A 100 -2.60 -0.89 -23.60
N GLU A 101 -3.71 -0.77 -22.88
CA GLU A 101 -4.21 -1.71 -21.88
C GLU A 101 -3.18 -2.09 -20.78
N LYS A 102 -2.22 -1.21 -20.51
CA LYS A 102 -1.19 -1.44 -19.48
C LYS A 102 -1.61 -0.88 -18.13
N ILE A 103 -1.11 -1.54 -17.09
CA ILE A 103 -1.23 -1.08 -15.71
C ILE A 103 0.15 -0.72 -15.19
N HIS A 104 0.29 0.50 -14.71
CA HIS A 104 1.46 0.95 -13.97
C HIS A 104 1.13 1.05 -12.48
N TRP A 105 2.14 0.99 -11.61
CA TRP A 105 1.95 1.07 -10.17
C TRP A 105 3.07 1.79 -9.42
N GLU A 106 2.71 2.30 -8.25
CA GLU A 106 3.60 2.91 -7.25
C GLU A 106 3.01 2.69 -5.85
N ILE A 107 3.84 2.60 -4.81
CA ILE A 107 3.33 2.50 -3.44
C ILE A 107 3.36 3.89 -2.80
N PHE A 108 2.21 4.39 -2.34
CA PHE A 108 2.12 5.75 -1.82
C PHE A 108 3.09 5.99 -0.67
N GLN A 109 3.12 5.09 0.31
CA GLN A 109 3.99 5.25 1.48
C GLN A 109 5.47 5.24 1.10
N ASP A 110 5.86 4.43 0.12
CA ASP A 110 7.23 4.38 -0.37
C ASP A 110 7.67 5.71 -0.98
N HIS A 111 6.82 6.27 -1.87
CA HIS A 111 7.03 7.58 -2.46
C HIS A 111 7.03 8.69 -1.40
N ILE A 112 6.10 8.65 -0.44
CA ILE A 112 6.00 9.65 0.62
C ILE A 112 7.26 9.62 1.50
N PHE A 113 7.67 8.45 1.98
CA PHE A 113 8.78 8.29 2.91
C PHE A 113 10.13 8.60 2.29
N ASN A 114 10.34 8.22 1.03
CA ASN A 114 11.66 8.33 0.40
C ASN A 114 11.81 9.58 -0.47
N VAL A 115 10.73 10.07 -1.10
CA VAL A 115 10.77 11.24 -1.99
C VAL A 115 10.23 12.46 -1.27
N LEU A 116 8.96 12.46 -0.84
CA LEU A 116 8.33 13.68 -0.32
C LEU A 116 8.95 14.16 0.98
N GLU A 117 9.17 13.26 1.95
CA GLU A 117 9.77 13.63 3.24
C GLU A 117 11.23 14.05 3.11
N THR A 118 11.97 13.46 2.16
CA THR A 118 13.40 13.76 1.95
C THR A 118 13.61 15.03 1.14
N GLU A 119 12.92 15.14 0.00
CA GLU A 119 13.19 16.18 -1.00
C GLU A 119 12.33 17.44 -0.81
N LYS A 120 11.14 17.30 -0.19
CA LYS A 120 10.21 18.43 -0.01
C LYS A 120 9.56 18.42 1.38
N PRO A 121 10.29 18.79 2.46
CA PRO A 121 9.78 18.69 3.85
C PRO A 121 8.43 19.39 4.11
N ASN A 122 8.10 20.42 3.35
CA ASN A 122 6.84 21.19 3.46
C ASN A 122 5.73 20.73 2.51
N TRP A 123 5.84 19.54 1.90
CA TRP A 123 4.86 19.01 0.94
C TRP A 123 3.42 18.96 1.49
N ARG A 124 3.26 18.87 2.81
CA ARG A 124 1.96 18.86 3.50
C ARG A 124 1.18 20.18 3.38
N ASN A 125 1.81 21.27 2.94
CA ASN A 125 1.16 22.58 2.79
C ASN A 125 0.59 22.80 1.37
N ASP A 126 0.91 21.94 0.41
CA ASP A 126 0.40 22.06 -0.94
C ASP A 126 -1.08 21.63 -1.01
N LYS A 127 -1.77 21.97 -2.12
CA LYS A 127 -3.12 21.46 -2.37
C LYS A 127 -3.11 20.07 -3.00
N PHE A 128 -2.20 19.86 -3.94
CA PHE A 128 -2.09 18.64 -4.72
C PHE A 128 -0.62 18.28 -4.93
N HIS A 129 -0.35 16.98 -5.05
CA HIS A 129 0.94 16.48 -5.49
C HIS A 129 0.73 15.42 -6.57
N ARG A 130 1.56 15.48 -7.62
CA ARG A 130 1.50 14.52 -8.72
C ARG A 130 2.32 13.28 -8.39
N ILE A 131 1.69 12.12 -8.47
CA ILE A 131 2.37 10.84 -8.31
C ILE A 131 2.52 10.18 -9.67
N TYR A 132 3.73 9.66 -9.91
CA TYR A 132 4.07 8.90 -11.11
C TYR A 132 4.13 7.41 -10.76
N ALA A 133 3.29 6.63 -11.43
CA ALA A 133 3.33 5.17 -11.45
C ALA A 133 4.52 4.72 -12.29
N SER A 134 5.68 4.54 -11.64
CA SER A 134 6.96 4.31 -12.32
C SER A 134 7.11 2.88 -12.84
N ASN A 135 6.45 1.93 -12.18
CA ASN A 135 6.62 0.50 -12.43
C ASN A 135 5.48 -0.03 -13.31
N GLU A 136 5.77 -0.90 -14.28
CA GLU A 136 4.74 -1.59 -15.07
C GLU A 136 4.39 -2.92 -14.39
N LEU A 137 3.11 -3.27 -14.29
CA LEU A 137 2.67 -4.52 -13.66
C LEU A 137 2.86 -5.71 -14.63
N ASN A 138 4.10 -6.20 -14.70
CA ASN A 138 4.48 -7.36 -15.51
C ASN A 138 4.70 -8.62 -14.67
N ASP A 139 5.21 -8.48 -13.45
CA ASP A 139 5.45 -9.58 -12.52
C ASP A 139 4.88 -9.25 -11.13
N LEU A 140 4.08 -10.18 -10.59
CA LEU A 140 3.53 -10.06 -9.24
C LEU A 140 4.59 -10.24 -8.14
N ARG A 141 5.73 -10.88 -8.46
CA ARG A 141 6.83 -11.07 -7.49
C ARG A 141 7.44 -9.73 -7.08
N GLU A 142 7.72 -8.87 -8.05
CA GLU A 142 8.27 -7.54 -7.79
C GLU A 142 7.33 -6.70 -6.92
N LEU A 143 6.03 -6.69 -7.27
CA LEU A 143 5.01 -6.02 -6.48
C LEU A 143 4.96 -6.58 -5.05
N LYS A 144 4.95 -7.92 -4.89
CA LYS A 144 4.95 -8.58 -3.58
C LYS A 144 6.16 -8.15 -2.75
N ASP A 145 7.36 -8.24 -3.32
CA ASP A 145 8.60 -7.93 -2.61
C ASP A 145 8.63 -6.47 -2.17
N ARG A 146 8.12 -5.56 -3.01
CA ARG A 146 8.00 -4.14 -2.66
C ARG A 146 6.96 -3.89 -1.58
N VAL A 147 5.79 -4.54 -1.66
CA VAL A 147 4.75 -4.47 -0.62
C VAL A 147 5.30 -4.93 0.73
N ILE A 148 6.01 -6.07 0.78
CA ILE A 148 6.64 -6.58 2.00
C ILE A 148 7.67 -5.59 2.55
N PHE A 149 8.50 -5.02 1.67
CA PHE A 149 9.50 -4.03 2.05
C PHE A 149 8.85 -2.80 2.70
N VAL A 150 7.82 -2.23 2.07
CA VAL A 150 7.11 -1.04 2.58
C VAL A 150 6.35 -1.36 3.86
N GLN A 151 5.72 -2.53 3.96
CA GLN A 151 5.04 -2.95 5.18
C GLN A 151 6.01 -3.00 6.38
N LYS A 152 7.23 -3.52 6.18
CA LYS A 152 8.29 -3.46 7.20
C LYS A 152 8.68 -2.03 7.56
N GLN A 153 8.72 -1.11 6.59
CA GLN A 153 8.99 0.31 6.87
C GLN A 153 7.88 0.96 7.69
N ILE A 154 6.61 0.71 7.35
CA ILE A 154 5.45 1.18 8.12
C ILE A 154 5.53 0.69 9.57
N TYR A 155 5.78 -0.61 9.78
CA TYR A 155 5.94 -1.16 11.13
C TYR A 155 7.09 -0.52 11.90
N ARG A 156 8.26 -0.33 11.27
CA ARG A 156 9.40 0.34 11.92
C ARG A 156 9.06 1.76 12.35
N ARG A 157 8.40 2.54 11.48
CA ARG A 157 7.99 3.91 11.78
C ARG A 157 6.95 3.94 12.90
N PHE A 158 5.98 3.04 12.87
CA PHE A 158 5.02 2.87 13.96
C PHE A 158 5.72 2.59 15.29
N LEU A 159 6.63 1.60 15.33
CA LEU A 159 7.37 1.25 16.53
C LEU A 159 8.24 2.41 17.07
N LEU A 160 8.85 3.20 16.18
CA LEU A 160 9.64 4.37 16.56
C LEU A 160 8.79 5.54 17.09
N SER A 161 7.52 5.59 16.72
CA SER A 161 6.57 6.60 17.21
C SER A 161 6.00 6.29 18.59
N LEU A 162 6.20 5.07 19.10
CA LEU A 162 5.73 4.66 20.42
C LEU A 162 6.61 5.25 21.52
N SER A 163 5.99 5.73 22.60
CA SER A 163 6.72 6.10 23.82
C SER A 163 7.32 4.87 24.49
N ILE A 164 8.33 5.06 25.35
CA ILE A 164 8.86 3.98 26.19
C ILE A 164 7.69 3.38 27.00
N CYS A 165 7.48 2.07 26.88
CA CYS A 165 6.38 1.27 27.47
C CYS A 165 5.05 1.23 26.70
N GLU A 166 4.85 2.02 25.65
CA GLU A 166 3.71 1.84 24.75
C GLU A 166 4.03 0.66 23.81
N GLY A 167 3.48 -0.52 24.10
CA GLY A 167 3.72 -1.76 23.34
C GLY A 167 4.35 -2.89 24.16
N ILE A 168 4.79 -2.62 25.39
CA ILE A 168 5.17 -3.68 26.34
C ILE A 168 4.06 -3.79 27.38
N HIS A 169 3.22 -4.82 27.28
CA HIS A 169 2.32 -5.15 28.37
C HIS A 169 3.12 -5.84 29.48
N PHE A 170 3.48 -5.08 30.51
CA PHE A 170 4.07 -5.64 31.72
C PHE A 170 2.99 -6.32 32.55
N SER A 171 2.91 -7.65 32.48
CA SER A 171 2.35 -8.39 33.61
C SER A 171 3.32 -8.26 34.79
N LYS A 172 2.81 -8.14 36.02
CA LYS A 172 3.63 -7.99 37.25
C LYS A 172 4.78 -9.01 37.36
N ASN A 173 4.67 -10.15 36.70
CA ASN A 173 5.70 -11.20 36.69
C ASN A 173 6.89 -10.85 35.77
N LYS A 174 6.68 -10.23 34.61
CA LYS A 174 7.77 -9.91 33.64
C LYS A 174 8.68 -8.76 34.10
N LEU A 175 8.17 -7.84 34.92
CA LEU A 175 8.99 -6.78 35.51
C LEU A 175 10.09 -7.32 36.43
N LYS A 176 9.78 -8.38 37.19
CA LYS A 176 10.79 -9.05 38.04
C LYS A 176 11.87 -9.72 37.19
N GLU A 177 11.50 -10.34 36.07
CA GLU A 177 12.45 -10.97 35.15
C GLU A 177 13.38 -9.95 34.48
N LEU A 178 12.87 -8.80 34.04
CA LEU A 178 13.69 -7.73 33.46
C LEU A 178 14.66 -7.09 34.47
N VAL A 179 14.20 -6.89 35.71
CA VAL A 179 15.09 -6.40 36.79
C VAL A 179 16.18 -7.43 37.09
N ASN A 180 15.85 -8.72 37.08
CA ASN A 180 16.82 -9.79 37.29
C ASN A 180 17.82 -9.92 36.13
N TYR A 181 17.36 -9.74 34.88
CA TYR A 181 18.23 -9.72 33.71
C TYR A 181 19.23 -8.56 33.76
N LYS A 182 18.75 -7.35 34.11
CA LYS A 182 19.61 -6.17 34.26
C LYS A 182 20.64 -6.31 35.38
N LYS A 183 20.29 -6.98 36.49
CA LYS A 183 21.23 -7.28 37.57
C LYS A 183 22.32 -8.26 37.12
N ARG A 184 21.96 -9.31 36.37
CA ARG A 184 22.93 -10.28 35.83
C ARG A 184 23.90 -9.65 34.83
N SER A 185 23.44 -8.72 34.00
CA SER A 185 24.29 -8.03 33.00
C SER A 185 25.21 -6.94 33.58
N ILE A 186 25.12 -6.63 34.88
CA ILE A 186 26.00 -5.67 35.58
C ILE A 186 27.03 -6.42 36.44
N GLU A 187 26.84 -7.72 36.65
CA GLU A 187 27.73 -8.59 37.45
C GLU A 187 28.66 -9.47 36.58
N GLU A 188 28.59 -9.35 35.24
CA GLU A 188 29.57 -9.87 34.27
C GLU A 188 30.43 -8.74 33.72
#